data_AF-A0A0B8P7A0-F1
#
_entry.id   AF-A0A0B8P7A0-F1
#
_cell.length_a   1.000
_cell.length_b   1.000
_cell.length_c   1.000
_cell.angle_alpha   90.00
_cell.angle_beta   90.00
_cell.angle_gamma   90.00
#
_symmetry.space_group_name_H-M   'P 1'
#
loop_
_entity.id
_entity.type
_entity.pdbx_description
1 polymer ?
#
loop_
_entity_poly.entity_id
_entity_poly.type
_entity_poly.pdbx_seq_one_letter_code
_entity_poly.pdbx_strand_id
1 'polypeptide(L)' 'MIAENDLILVMEKGHIDAITKLAPAARGKTMLYGHWLNKEIPDPYKKSYEAFEHVYDLIDKSAKEWIKRL' A
#
# COMPACT_ATOMS: atom_id res chain seq x y z
N MET A 1 10.39 13.44 4.42
CA MET A 1 9.39 12.34 4.43
C MET A 1 9.01 11.81 3.04
N ILE A 2 8.42 12.57 2.10
CA ILE A 2 8.08 12.01 0.75
C ILE A 2 9.25 12.09 -0.23
N ALA A 3 9.95 13.23 -0.26
CA ALA A 3 11.06 13.44 -1.18
C ALA A 3 12.25 12.50 -0.93
N GLU A 4 12.50 12.16 0.33
CA GLU A 4 13.67 11.41 0.80
C GLU A 4 13.56 9.88 0.65
N ASN A 5 12.38 9.35 0.33
CA ASN A 5 12.20 7.90 0.15
C ASN A 5 12.32 7.51 -1.32
N ASP A 6 13.00 6.40 -1.62
CA ASP A 6 13.11 5.86 -2.97
C ASP A 6 11.84 5.13 -3.44
N LEU A 7 11.07 4.58 -2.48
CA LEU A 7 9.83 3.86 -2.73
C LEU A 7 8.80 4.21 -1.66
N ILE A 8 7.55 4.45 -2.07
CA ILE A 8 6.43 4.74 -1.18
C ILE A 8 5.34 3.71 -1.46
N LEU A 9 4.98 2.92 -0.44
CA LEU A 9 3.94 1.90 -0.56
C LEU A 9 2.66 2.37 0.14
N VAL A 10 1.53 2.28 -0.57
CA VAL A 10 0.21 2.68 -0.04
C VAL A 10 -0.82 1.57 -0.13
N MET A 11 -1.77 1.56 0.80
CA MET A 11 -2.76 0.47 0.91
C MET A 11 -3.84 0.48 -0.19
N GLU A 12 -4.21 1.67 -0.67
CA GLU A 12 -5.31 1.88 -1.62
C GLU A 12 -4.89 2.84 -2.75
N LYS A 13 -5.51 2.73 -3.92
CA LYS A 13 -5.25 3.58 -5.10
C LYS A 13 -5.62 5.04 -4.82
N GLY A 14 -6.65 5.29 -4.02
CA GLY A 14 -7.02 6.64 -3.61
C GLY A 14 -5.87 7.38 -2.90
N HIS A 15 -5.01 6.65 -2.19
CA HIS A 15 -3.81 7.23 -1.56
C HIS A 15 -2.74 7.61 -2.59
N ILE A 16 -2.62 6.87 -3.70
CA ILE A 16 -1.73 7.24 -4.81
C ILE A 16 -2.16 8.59 -5.36
N ASP A 17 -3.46 8.77 -5.62
CA ASP A 17 -3.98 10.04 -6.14
C ASP A 17 -3.81 11.19 -5.13
N ALA A 18 -4.04 10.93 -3.85
CA ALA A 18 -3.81 11.90 -2.78
C ALA A 18 -2.34 12.35 -2.70
N ILE A 19 -1.39 11.40 -2.74
CA ILE A 19 0.04 11.72 -2.77
C ILE A 19 0.41 12.47 -4.05
N THR A 20 -0.17 12.08 -5.19
CA THR A 20 0.11 12.73 -6.48
C THR A 20 -0.35 14.19 -6.48
N LYS A 21 -1.47 14.50 -5.83
CA LYS A 21 -1.94 15.88 -5.66
C LYS A 21 -1.01 16.72 -4.77
N LEU A 22 -0.44 16.11 -3.72
CA LEU A 22 0.45 16.78 -2.78
C LEU A 22 1.88 16.93 -3.30
N ALA A 23 2.39 15.89 -3.95
CA ALA A 23 3.75 15.79 -4.46
C ALA A 23 3.74 15.07 -5.82
N PRO A 24 3.48 15.78 -6.93
CA PRO A 24 3.42 15.19 -8.27
C PRO A 24 4.69 14.43 -8.65
N ALA A 25 5.86 14.93 -8.23
CA ALA A 25 7.15 14.29 -8.45
C ALA A 25 7.29 12.91 -7.78
N ALA A 26 6.48 12.61 -6.77
CA ALA A 26 6.49 11.31 -6.09
C ALA A 26 5.64 10.24 -6.82
N ARG A 27 4.84 10.61 -7.84
CA ARG A 27 3.94 9.67 -8.53
C ARG A 27 4.63 8.42 -9.05
N GLY A 28 5.84 8.55 -9.59
CA GLY A 28 6.60 7.44 -10.18
C GLY A 28 7.15 6.45 -9.16
N LYS A 29 7.35 6.90 -7.91
CA LYS A 29 7.86 6.09 -6.79
C LYS A 29 6.79 5.67 -5.79
N THR A 30 5.54 6.06 -6.01
CA THR A 30 4.39 5.63 -5.20
C THR A 30 3.71 4.44 -5.84
N MET A 31 3.68 3.31 -5.13
CA MET A 31 3.11 2.04 -5.57
C MET A 31 2.13 1.48 -4.56
N LEU A 32 1.22 0.62 -5.03
CA LEU A 32 0.25 -0.05 -4.17
C LEU A 32 0.95 -1.16 -3.37
N TYR A 33 0.65 -1.30 -2.09
CA TYR A 33 1.21 -2.35 -1.26
C TYR A 33 0.81 -3.73 -1.79
N GLY A 34 -0.45 -3.92 -2.19
CA GLY A 34 -0.89 -5.16 -2.84
C GLY A 34 -0.68 -5.18 -4.36
N HIS A 35 0.26 -4.40 -4.92
CA HIS A 35 0.49 -4.31 -6.38
C HIS A 35 0.64 -5.69 -7.04
N TRP A 36 1.49 -6.54 -6.45
CA TRP A 36 1.79 -7.88 -6.99
C TRP A 36 0.66 -8.89 -6.86
N LEU A 37 -0.26 -8.66 -5.92
CA LEU A 37 -1.47 -9.45 -5.75
C LEU A 37 -2.67 -8.86 -6.51
N ASN A 38 -2.50 -7.70 -7.15
CA ASN A 38 -3.57 -6.91 -7.75
C ASN A 38 -4.75 -6.68 -6.78
N LYS A 39 -4.42 -6.37 -5.51
CA LYS A 39 -5.39 -6.15 -4.42
C LYS A 39 -5.10 -4.84 -3.71
N GLU A 40 -6.15 -4.15 -3.32
CA GLU A 40 -6.09 -3.07 -2.34
C GLU A 40 -6.25 -3.66 -0.95
N ILE A 41 -5.62 -3.04 0.04
CA ILE A 41 -5.68 -3.46 1.44
C ILE A 41 -6.64 -2.51 2.15
N PRO A 42 -7.86 -2.94 2.49
CA PRO A 42 -8.85 -2.05 3.09
C PRO A 42 -8.47 -1.72 4.53
N ASP A 43 -8.90 -0.55 5.01
CA ASP A 43 -8.73 -0.18 6.42
C ASP A 43 -9.65 -1.01 7.34
N PRO A 44 -9.09 -1.81 8.29
CA PRO A 44 -9.88 -2.58 9.24
C PRO A 44 -10.39 -1.73 10.41
N TYR A 45 -10.11 -0.42 10.46
CA TYR A 45 -10.47 0.44 11.58
C TYR A 45 -11.96 0.34 11.93
N LYS A 46 -12.24 0.09 13.21
CA LYS A 46 -13.59 -0.12 13.78
C LYS A 46 -14.37 -1.29 13.16
N LYS A 47 -13.70 -2.27 12.57
CA LYS A 47 -14.31 -3.53 12.08
C LYS A 47 -14.14 -4.67 13.09
N SER A 48 -14.74 -5.82 12.76
CA SER A 48 -14.59 -7.06 13.53
C SER A 48 -13.16 -7.55 13.53
N TYR A 49 -12.80 -8.38 14.51
CA TYR A 49 -11.49 -9.03 14.57
C TYR A 49 -11.18 -9.84 13.30
N GLU A 50 -12.18 -10.54 12.75
CA GLU A 50 -12.04 -11.28 11.48
C GLU A 50 -11.63 -10.38 10.31
N ALA A 51 -12.11 -9.13 10.27
CA ALA A 51 -11.70 -8.18 9.26
C ALA A 51 -10.24 -7.75 9.43
N PHE A 52 -9.76 -7.62 10.67
CA PHE A 52 -8.34 -7.39 10.95
C PHE A 52 -7.48 -8.57 10.52
N GLU A 53 -7.88 -9.81 10.81
CA GLU A 53 -7.16 -11.02 10.39
C GLU A 53 -7.07 -11.12 8.86
N HIS A 54 -8.17 -10.82 8.17
CA HIS A 54 -8.19 -10.79 6.71
C HIS A 54 -7.22 -9.74 6.14
N VAL A 55 -7.23 -8.53 6.70
CA VAL A 55 -6.30 -7.46 6.29
C VAL A 55 -4.84 -7.86 6.59
N TYR A 56 -4.59 -8.47 7.75
CA TYR A 56 -3.25 -8.93 8.11
C TYR A 56 -2.71 -9.97 7.11
N ASP A 57 -3.53 -10.95 6.72
CA ASP A 57 -3.16 -11.95 5.70
C ASP A 57 -2.85 -11.30 4.34
N LEU A 58 -3.62 -10.28 3.94
CA LEU A 58 -3.33 -9.50 2.73
C LEU A 58 -2.01 -8.74 2.83
N ILE A 59 -1.71 -8.13 3.98
CA ILE A 59 -0.43 -7.44 4.23
C ILE A 59 0.72 -8.44 4.15
N ASP A 60 0.66 -9.56 4.87
CA ASP A 60 1.73 -10.57 4.90
C ASP A 60 2.03 -11.14 3.51
N LYS A 61 1.00 -11.53 2.75
CA LYS A 61 1.16 -12.02 1.38
C LYS A 61 1.77 -10.95 0.47
N SER A 62 1.32 -9.71 0.58
CA SER A 62 1.83 -8.61 -0.23
C SER A 62 3.28 -8.30 0.11
N ALA A 63 3.63 -8.28 1.40
CA ALA A 63 5.00 -8.06 1.88
C ALA A 63 5.96 -9.11 1.32
N LYS A 64 5.55 -10.38 1.35
CA LYS A 64 6.33 -11.49 0.78
C LYS A 64 6.58 -11.33 -0.72
N GLU A 65 5.60 -10.86 -1.48
CA GLU A 65 5.79 -10.58 -2.90
C GLU A 65 6.71 -9.39 -3.16
N TRP A 66 6.68 -8.36 -2.31
CA TRP A 66 7.62 -7.24 -2.37
C TRP A 66 9.05 -7.69 -2.11
N ILE A 67 9.28 -8.48 -1.05
CA ILE A 67 10.62 -8.98 -0.69
C ILE A 67 11.24 -9.78 -1.84
N LYS A 68 10.46 -10.51 -2.64
CA LYS A 68 10.98 -11.28 -3.78
C LYS A 68 11.46 -10.41 -4.95
N ARG A 69 11.07 -9.14 -4.99
CA ARG A 69 11.23 -8.25 -6.15
C ARG A 69 11.97 -6.96 -5.81
N LEU A 70 12.37 -6.79 -4.55
CA LEU A 70 13.29 -5.77 -4.04
C LEU A 70 14.71 -6.34 -4.05
#